data_AF-U9U860-F1
#
_entry.id   AF-U9U860-F1
#
_cell.length_a   1.000
_cell.length_b   1.000
_cell.length_c   1.000
_cell.angle_alpha   90.00
_cell.angle_beta   90.00
_cell.angle_gamma   90.00
#
_symmetry.space_group_name_H-M   'P 1'
#
loop_
_entity.id
_entity.type
_entity.pdbx_description
1 polymer ?
#
loop_
_entity_poly.entity_id
_entity_poly.type
_entity_poly.pdbx_seq_one_letter_code
_entity_poly.pdbx_strand_id
1 'polypeptide(L)'
;MKSTKNSWLIIISMLIHSVLAQIDPISIISKDNCPSPLIARDPNGHIDESQNCVNNCCLACPFPNNFYEEGKLDFIYKSFAILGIISFFLMILLCIFFIVLPSQKKNHLAKLMLFPLALSVMCFEGAEFFTINQKQSQCVDAITPADSRNNTYCAVQGIVTILPYSYFLLNT
;
A
#
# COMPACT_ATOMS: atom_id res chain seq x y z
N MET A 1 -29.13 -62.67 -20.43
CA MET A 1 -29.69 -61.37 -19.97
C MET A 1 -28.96 -60.90 -18.71
N LYS A 2 -27.88 -60.13 -18.84
CA LYS A 2 -27.15 -59.56 -17.69
C LYS A 2 -26.33 -58.33 -18.11
N SER A 3 -26.99 -57.30 -18.66
CA SER A 3 -26.31 -56.09 -19.14
C SER A 3 -27.22 -54.86 -19.10
N THR A 4 -27.81 -54.57 -17.93
CA THR A 4 -28.65 -53.37 -17.76
C THR A 4 -28.35 -52.62 -16.45
N LYS A 5 -27.74 -53.28 -15.46
CA LYS A 5 -27.43 -52.66 -14.15
C LYS A 5 -26.22 -51.70 -14.17
N ASN A 6 -25.23 -51.93 -15.04
CA ASN A 6 -24.03 -51.08 -15.09
C ASN A 6 -24.23 -49.73 -15.79
N SER A 7 -25.22 -49.62 -16.69
CA SER A 7 -25.46 -48.37 -17.43
C SER A 7 -26.09 -47.30 -16.53
N TRP A 8 -26.95 -47.71 -15.58
CA TRP A 8 -27.60 -46.79 -14.63
C TRP A 8 -26.61 -46.19 -13.63
N LEU A 9 -25.62 -46.97 -13.19
CA LEU A 9 -24.56 -46.49 -12.29
C LEU A 9 -23.65 -45.42 -12.94
N ILE A 10 -23.40 -45.53 -14.24
CA ILE A 10 -22.59 -44.54 -14.98
C ILE A 10 -23.39 -43.24 -15.14
N ILE A 11 -24.69 -43.33 -15.43
CA ILE A 11 -25.57 -42.16 -15.57
C ILE A 11 -25.71 -41.41 -14.24
N ILE A 12 -25.89 -42.12 -13.12
CA ILE A 12 -25.93 -41.50 -11.79
C ILE A 12 -24.59 -40.83 -11.44
N SER A 13 -23.46 -41.49 -11.73
CA SER A 13 -22.14 -40.91 -11.49
C SER A 13 -21.94 -39.62 -12.29
N MET A 14 -22.30 -39.60 -13.58
CA MET A 14 -22.19 -38.39 -14.41
C MET A 14 -23.11 -37.26 -13.92
N LEU A 15 -24.32 -37.56 -13.47
CA LEU A 15 -25.25 -36.57 -12.90
C LEU A 15 -24.73 -35.98 -11.58
N ILE A 16 -24.12 -36.79 -10.70
CA ILE A 16 -23.54 -36.31 -9.43
C ILE A 16 -22.36 -35.36 -9.69
N HIS A 17 -21.50 -35.66 -10.66
CA HIS A 17 -20.39 -34.76 -11.02
C HIS A 17 -20.87 -33.47 -11.68
N SER A 18 -21.97 -33.52 -12.44
CA SER A 18 -22.58 -32.34 -13.08
C SER A 18 -23.21 -31.38 -12.06
N VAL A 19 -23.86 -31.92 -11.02
CA VAL A 19 -24.48 -31.12 -9.94
C VAL A 19 -23.43 -30.52 -9.01
N LEU A 20 -22.31 -31.21 -8.75
CA LEU A 20 -21.19 -30.65 -7.99
C LEU A 20 -20.44 -29.53 -8.75
N ALA A 21 -20.45 -29.55 -10.08
CA ALA A 21 -19.83 -28.50 -10.91
C ALA A 21 -20.66 -27.20 -11.03
N GLN A 22 -21.92 -27.21 -10.59
CA GLN A 22 -22.82 -26.05 -10.60
C GLN A 22 -22.86 -25.29 -9.27
N ILE A 23 -22.06 -25.69 -8.28
CA ILE A 23 -21.84 -24.87 -7.10
C ILE A 23 -20.89 -23.75 -7.51
N ASP A 24 -21.45 -22.67 -8.05
CA ASP A 24 -20.73 -21.42 -8.26
C ASP A 24 -20.12 -21.00 -6.91
N PRO A 25 -18.78 -20.97 -6.76
CA PRO A 25 -18.12 -20.58 -5.51
C PRO A 25 -18.44 -19.13 -5.10
N ILE A 26 -19.08 -18.37 -5.99
CA ILE A 26 -19.48 -16.97 -5.82
C ILE A 26 -20.77 -16.84 -4.97
N SER A 27 -21.60 -17.89 -4.89
CA SER A 27 -22.90 -17.86 -4.20
C SER A 27 -22.85 -18.06 -2.68
N ILE A 28 -21.67 -18.39 -2.11
CA ILE A 28 -21.47 -18.67 -0.67
C ILE A 28 -20.89 -17.44 0.08
N ILE A 29 -20.64 -16.32 -0.61
CA ILE A 29 -20.21 -15.08 0.04
C ILE A 29 -21.45 -14.41 0.64
N SER A 30 -21.90 -14.92 1.78
CA SER A 30 -22.90 -14.26 2.61
C SER A 30 -22.25 -13.05 3.28
N LYS A 31 -23.01 -11.97 3.45
CA LYS A 31 -22.62 -10.70 4.08
C LYS A 31 -21.96 -10.88 5.47
N ASP A 32 -22.19 -12.04 6.10
CA ASP A 32 -21.72 -12.39 7.44
C ASP A 32 -20.50 -13.34 7.47
N ASN A 33 -20.05 -13.87 6.31
CA ASN A 33 -18.93 -14.83 6.22
C ASN A 33 -17.99 -14.48 5.06
N CYS A 34 -17.16 -13.46 5.25
CA CYS A 34 -16.09 -13.15 4.30
C CYS A 34 -14.89 -14.08 4.51
N PRO A 35 -14.40 -14.76 3.47
CA PRO A 35 -13.18 -15.55 3.59
C PRO A 35 -11.98 -14.62 3.74
N SER A 36 -11.08 -14.93 4.69
CA SER A 36 -9.82 -14.19 4.84
C SER A 36 -9.03 -14.18 3.52
N PRO A 37 -8.46 -13.04 3.08
CA PRO A 37 -8.24 -11.78 3.80
C PRO A 37 -9.35 -10.71 3.63
N LEU A 38 -10.53 -11.08 3.12
CA LEU A 38 -11.63 -10.14 2.93
C LEU A 38 -12.35 -9.84 4.24
N ILE A 39 -12.78 -8.58 4.40
CA ILE A 39 -13.56 -8.11 5.55
C ILE A 39 -14.97 -7.67 5.10
N ALA A 40 -15.94 -7.82 6.00
CA ALA A 40 -17.32 -7.41 5.73
C ALA A 40 -17.40 -5.89 5.57
N ARG A 41 -18.15 -5.44 4.57
CA ARG A 41 -18.42 -4.02 4.32
C ARG A 41 -19.29 -3.44 5.45
N ASP A 42 -18.85 -2.32 6.02
CA ASP A 42 -19.69 -1.55 6.93
C ASP A 42 -20.89 -0.96 6.17
N PRO A 43 -22.15 -1.26 6.55
CA PRO A 43 -23.35 -0.74 5.89
C PRO A 43 -23.52 0.78 6.02
N ASN A 44 -22.84 1.44 6.97
CA ASN A 44 -22.85 2.90 7.16
C ASN A 44 -21.62 3.58 6.53
N GLY A 45 -20.67 2.81 5.98
CA GLY A 45 -19.46 3.33 5.35
C GLY A 45 -19.75 4.04 4.02
N HIS A 46 -18.91 5.02 3.68
CA HIS A 46 -19.03 5.75 2.43
C HIS A 46 -18.88 4.81 1.23
N ILE A 47 -19.80 4.88 0.27
CA ILE A 47 -19.84 4.01 -0.90
C ILE A 47 -18.96 4.61 -1.99
N ASP A 48 -17.75 4.09 -2.14
CA ASP A 48 -16.94 4.32 -3.34
C ASP A 48 -17.03 3.07 -4.24
N GLU A 49 -17.50 3.23 -5.47
CA GLU A 49 -17.61 2.14 -6.46
C GLU A 49 -16.25 1.58 -6.90
N SER A 50 -15.16 2.24 -6.51
CA SER A 50 -13.77 1.85 -6.81
C SER A 50 -13.18 0.81 -5.85
N GLN A 51 -13.94 0.38 -4.84
CA GLN A 51 -13.43 -0.55 -3.84
C GLN A 51 -13.43 -1.99 -4.39
N ASN A 52 -12.29 -2.68 -4.23
CA ASN A 52 -12.11 -4.10 -4.58
C ASN A 52 -12.98 -5.01 -3.70
N CYS A 53 -14.29 -4.97 -3.93
CA CYS A 53 -15.31 -5.66 -3.16
C CYS A 53 -16.05 -6.67 -4.05
N VAL A 54 -16.35 -7.85 -3.48
CA VAL A 54 -17.17 -8.89 -4.08
C VAL A 54 -18.25 -9.26 -3.08
N ASN A 55 -19.54 -9.11 -3.46
CA ASN A 55 -20.69 -9.54 -2.66
C ASN A 55 -20.69 -9.05 -1.19
N ASN A 56 -20.36 -7.77 -0.95
CA ASN A 56 -20.22 -7.12 0.37
C ASN A 56 -18.98 -7.50 1.19
N CYS A 57 -18.04 -8.25 0.62
CA CYS A 57 -16.73 -8.51 1.20
C CYS A 57 -15.67 -7.70 0.45
N CYS A 58 -14.86 -6.93 1.16
CA CYS A 58 -13.87 -6.02 0.60
C CYS A 58 -12.46 -6.38 1.07
N LEU A 59 -11.45 -6.09 0.26
CA LEU A 59 -10.05 -6.19 0.68
C LEU A 59 -9.75 -5.16 1.77
N ALA A 60 -9.06 -5.59 2.83
CA ALA A 60 -8.65 -4.70 3.91
C ALA A 60 -7.54 -3.74 3.45
N CYS A 61 -7.56 -2.51 3.95
CA CYS A 61 -6.50 -1.53 3.74
C CYS A 61 -5.46 -1.64 4.88
N PRO A 62 -4.14 -1.65 4.58
CA PRO A 62 -3.49 -1.43 3.29
C PRO A 62 -3.44 -2.68 2.39
N PHE A 63 -3.75 -2.51 1.09
CA PHE A 63 -3.88 -3.61 0.12
C PHE A 63 -2.69 -4.59 0.08
N PRO A 64 -1.42 -4.15 0.12
CA PRO A 64 -0.28 -5.05 0.10
C PRO A 64 -0.31 -6.07 1.24
N ASN A 65 -0.82 -5.68 2.42
CA ASN A 65 -0.80 -6.53 3.61
C ASN A 65 -1.72 -7.77 3.50
N ASN A 66 -2.62 -7.82 2.52
CA ASN A 66 -3.45 -9.00 2.26
C ASN A 66 -2.70 -10.13 1.55
N PHE A 67 -1.54 -9.84 0.93
CA PHE A 67 -0.76 -10.79 0.17
C PHE A 67 0.45 -11.35 0.93
N TYR A 68 0.68 -10.88 2.15
CA TYR A 68 1.79 -11.28 3.01
C TYR A 68 1.28 -11.71 4.39
N GLU A 69 2.13 -12.39 5.14
CA GLU A 69 1.86 -12.77 6.53
C GLU A 69 1.54 -11.53 7.39
N GLU A 70 0.55 -11.67 8.28
CA GLU A 70 0.11 -10.59 9.14
C GLU A 70 1.27 -10.00 9.95
N GLY A 71 1.39 -8.67 9.93
CA GLY A 71 2.41 -7.93 10.69
C GLY A 71 3.81 -7.91 10.07
N LYS A 72 4.09 -8.72 9.05
CA LYS A 72 5.42 -8.77 8.41
C LYS A 72 5.74 -7.50 7.63
N LEU A 73 4.79 -7.05 6.81
CA LEU A 73 4.96 -5.80 6.07
C LEU A 73 5.00 -4.59 7.01
N ASP A 74 4.12 -4.54 8.01
CA ASP A 74 4.11 -3.46 9.01
C ASP A 74 5.47 -3.33 9.72
N PHE A 75 6.06 -4.47 10.12
CA PHE A 75 7.40 -4.50 10.69
C PHE A 75 8.49 -4.00 9.72
N ILE A 76 8.42 -4.43 8.45
CA ILE A 76 9.38 -4.02 7.41
C ILE A 76 9.29 -2.51 7.18
N TYR A 77 8.08 -1.97 6.96
CA TYR A 77 7.88 -0.55 6.72
C TYR A 77 8.31 0.29 7.93
N LYS A 78 7.98 -0.14 9.15
CA LYS A 78 8.43 0.54 10.37
C LYS A 78 9.94 0.54 10.51
N SER A 79 10.60 -0.56 10.14
CA SER A 79 12.06 -0.66 10.16
C SER A 79 12.71 0.28 9.15
N PHE A 80 12.18 0.34 7.93
CA PHE A 80 12.63 1.29 6.91
C PHE A 80 12.40 2.74 7.33
N ALA A 81 11.25 3.06 7.92
CA ALA A 81 10.95 4.40 8.40
C ALA A 81 11.95 4.86 9.49
N ILE A 82 12.32 3.96 10.42
CA ILE A 82 13.34 4.27 11.44
C ILE A 82 14.71 4.53 10.79
N LEU A 83 15.12 3.70 9.82
CA LEU A 83 16.38 3.90 9.10
C LEU A 83 16.38 5.23 8.33
N GLY A 84 15.28 5.56 7.65
CA GLY A 84 15.13 6.82 6.94
C GLY A 84 15.15 8.03 7.87
N ILE A 85 14.55 7.94 9.06
CA ILE A 85 14.65 9.00 10.07
C ILE A 85 16.08 9.21 10.55
N ILE A 86 16.88 8.15 10.71
CA ILE A 86 18.31 8.28 11.02
C ILE A 86 19.04 8.95 9.85
N SER A 87 18.76 8.53 8.62
CA SER A 87 19.28 9.13 7.38
C SER A 87 18.97 10.62 7.31
N PHE A 88 17.74 11.02 7.64
CA PHE A 88 17.30 12.41 7.70
C PHE A 88 18.20 13.29 8.58
N PHE A 89 18.54 12.83 9.80
CA PHE A 89 19.43 13.59 10.68
C PHE A 89 20.86 13.69 10.15
N LEU A 90 21.38 12.62 9.52
CA LEU A 90 22.69 12.65 8.86
C LEU A 90 22.69 13.64 7.68
N MET A 91 21.60 13.70 6.92
CA MET A 91 21.44 14.63 5.80
C MET A 91 21.31 16.09 6.26
N ILE A 92 20.65 16.35 7.40
CA ILE A 92 20.67 17.69 8.03
C ILE A 92 22.10 18.11 8.36
N LEU A 93 22.87 17.23 8.98
CA LEU A 93 24.26 17.51 9.34
C LEU A 93 25.12 17.78 8.10
N LEU A 94 24.89 17.03 7.00
CA LEU A 94 25.54 17.28 5.71
C LEU A 94 25.17 18.66 5.13
N CYS A 95 23.89 19.05 5.19
CA CYS A 95 23.44 20.38 4.76
C CYS A 95 24.09 21.49 5.59
N ILE A 96 24.21 21.30 6.91
CA ILE A 96 24.92 22.24 7.80
C ILE A 96 26.39 22.35 7.38
N PHE A 97 27.07 21.25 7.07
CA PHE A 97 28.45 21.28 6.59
C PHE A 97 28.60 22.06 5.27
N PHE A 98 27.68 21.92 4.32
CA PHE A 98 27.70 22.74 3.10
C PHE A 98 27.55 24.24 3.39
N ILE A 99 26.76 24.61 4.41
CA ILE A 99 26.55 26.01 4.81
C ILE A 99 27.75 26.55 5.61
N VAL A 100 28.34 25.76 6.50
CA VAL A 100 29.39 26.22 7.41
C VAL A 100 30.76 26.23 6.72
N LEU A 101 31.09 25.23 5.90
CA LEU A 101 32.43 25.12 5.31
C LEU A 101 32.64 26.12 4.17
N PRO A 102 33.58 27.07 4.30
CA PRO A 102 33.84 28.08 3.26
C PRO A 102 34.44 27.49 1.99
N SER A 103 35.10 26.32 2.09
CA SER A 103 35.64 25.59 0.94
C SER A 103 34.54 25.15 -0.02
N GLN A 104 33.42 24.63 0.51
CA GLN A 104 32.28 24.18 -0.29
C GLN A 104 31.49 25.36 -0.87
N LYS A 105 31.36 26.46 -0.12
CA LYS A 105 30.72 27.69 -0.61
C LYS A 105 31.35 28.28 -1.88
N LYS A 106 32.67 28.13 -2.03
CA LYS A 106 33.42 28.62 -3.20
C LYS A 106 33.38 27.64 -4.37
N ASN A 107 33.03 26.38 -4.13
CA ASN A 107 32.95 25.37 -5.17
C ASN A 107 31.61 25.48 -5.90
N HIS A 108 31.65 25.93 -7.16
CA HIS A 108 30.46 26.13 -7.98
C HIS A 108 29.63 24.85 -8.12
N LEU A 109 30.29 23.69 -8.31
CA LEU A 109 29.63 22.39 -8.43
C LEU A 109 28.90 22.00 -7.14
N ALA A 110 29.55 22.22 -5.99
CA ALA A 110 28.97 21.86 -4.70
C ALA A 110 27.71 22.69 -4.40
N LYS A 111 27.74 23.97 -4.77
CA LYS A 111 26.62 24.90 -4.58
C LYS A 111 25.45 24.61 -5.53
N LEU A 112 25.73 24.33 -6.81
CA LEU A 112 24.69 24.19 -7.84
C LEU A 112 24.06 22.79 -7.88
N MET A 113 24.84 21.74 -7.59
CA MET A 113 24.36 20.35 -7.68
C MET A 113 24.28 19.64 -6.33
N LEU A 114 25.38 19.56 -5.57
CA LEU A 114 25.41 18.73 -4.36
C LEU A 114 24.48 19.27 -3.26
N PHE A 115 24.41 20.59 -3.07
CA PHE A 115 23.57 21.16 -2.01
C PHE A 115 22.06 20.96 -2.30
N PRO A 116 21.54 21.30 -3.50
CA PRO A 116 20.15 20.98 -3.85
C PRO A 116 19.83 19.49 -3.80
N LEU A 117 20.77 18.62 -4.21
CA LEU A 117 20.61 17.16 -4.10
C LEU A 117 20.48 16.74 -2.63
N ALA A 118 21.38 17.20 -1.77
CA ALA A 118 21.36 16.88 -0.34
C ALA A 118 20.08 17.38 0.32
N LEU A 119 19.61 18.56 -0.05
CA LEU A 119 18.33 19.13 0.42
C LEU A 119 17.13 18.29 -0.07
N SER A 120 17.13 17.85 -1.33
CA SER A 120 16.07 17.00 -1.88
C SER A 120 15.99 15.65 -1.16
N VAL A 121 17.13 15.00 -0.95
CA VAL A 121 17.21 13.73 -0.22
C VAL A 121 16.82 13.92 1.25
N MET A 122 17.22 15.02 1.89
CA MET A 122 16.76 15.35 3.24
C MET A 122 15.24 15.44 3.31
N CYS A 123 14.58 16.15 2.38
CA CYS A 123 13.12 16.24 2.40
C CYS A 123 12.43 14.89 2.12
N PHE A 124 13.01 14.07 1.22
CA PHE A 124 12.51 12.72 0.95
C PHE A 124 12.53 11.83 2.19
N GLU A 125 13.67 11.78 2.88
CA GLU A 125 13.82 11.01 4.12
C GLU A 125 12.95 11.59 5.24
N GLY A 126 12.68 12.90 5.21
CA GLY A 126 11.71 13.54 6.10
C GLY A 126 10.27 13.06 5.90
N ALA A 127 9.93 12.50 4.73
CA ALA A 127 8.61 11.91 4.52
C ALA A 127 8.40 10.60 5.32
N GLU A 128 9.48 9.98 5.81
CA GLU A 128 9.41 8.74 6.59
C GLU A 128 8.76 8.93 7.97
N PHE A 129 8.72 10.15 8.49
CA PHE A 129 7.94 10.48 9.68
C PHE A 129 6.44 10.18 9.50
N PHE A 130 5.93 10.28 8.27
CA PHE A 130 4.56 9.92 7.94
C PHE A 130 4.41 8.40 7.74
N THR A 131 5.46 7.72 7.28
CA THR A 131 5.49 6.25 7.08
C THR A 131 5.50 5.46 8.39
N ILE A 132 5.99 6.04 9.51
CA ILE A 132 5.90 5.40 10.84
C ILE A 132 4.48 4.94 11.16
N ASN A 133 3.48 5.75 10.80
CA ASN A 133 2.06 5.43 10.95
C ASN A 133 1.48 5.10 9.56
N GLN A 134 2.05 4.08 8.91
CA GLN A 134 1.71 3.70 7.54
C GLN A 134 0.20 3.62 7.28
N LYS A 135 -0.56 3.01 8.20
CA LYS A 135 -2.02 2.88 8.08
C LYS A 135 -2.72 4.22 7.98
N GLN A 136 -2.30 5.21 8.76
CA GLN A 136 -2.89 6.56 8.75
C GLN A 136 -2.57 7.31 7.45
N SER A 137 -1.43 7.03 6.81
CA SER A 137 -1.12 7.65 5.52
C SER A 137 -1.80 6.96 4.35
N GLN A 138 -1.92 5.62 4.39
CA GLN A 138 -2.42 4.83 3.26
C GLN A 138 -3.92 4.55 3.29
N CYS A 139 -4.59 4.73 4.45
CA CYS A 139 -5.98 4.36 4.63
C CYS A 139 -6.73 5.45 5.40
N VAL A 140 -7.98 5.72 5.01
CA VAL A 140 -8.91 6.55 5.80
C VAL A 140 -9.65 5.68 6.81
N ASP A 141 -10.10 4.51 6.36
CA ASP A 141 -10.83 3.52 7.14
C ASP A 141 -10.26 2.11 6.85
N ALA A 142 -10.87 1.06 7.43
CA ALA A 142 -10.43 -0.32 7.24
C ALA A 142 -10.47 -0.82 5.78
N ILE A 143 -11.22 -0.16 4.90
CA ILE A 143 -11.42 -0.55 3.49
C ILE A 143 -10.96 0.55 2.53
N THR A 144 -11.21 1.81 2.88
CA THR A 144 -11.03 2.95 1.97
C THR A 144 -9.56 3.38 1.90
N PRO A 145 -8.91 3.31 0.72
CA PRO A 145 -7.57 3.84 0.55
C PRO A 145 -7.56 5.37 0.64
N ALA A 146 -6.45 5.88 1.17
CA ALA A 146 -6.21 7.30 1.22
C ALA A 146 -5.78 7.84 -0.15
N ASP A 147 -6.30 9.01 -0.47
CA ASP A 147 -5.91 9.87 -1.58
C ASP A 147 -5.71 11.30 -1.04
N SER A 148 -5.00 12.11 -1.81
CA SER A 148 -4.77 13.54 -1.61
C SER A 148 -6.02 14.36 -1.28
N ARG A 149 -7.21 13.89 -1.70
CA ARG A 149 -8.49 14.57 -1.49
C ARG A 149 -9.21 14.16 -0.20
N ASN A 150 -9.02 12.91 0.25
CA ASN A 150 -9.77 12.34 1.38
C ASN A 150 -8.91 12.22 2.66
N ASN A 151 -7.59 12.34 2.56
CA ASN A 151 -6.67 12.25 3.68
C ASN A 151 -5.58 13.31 3.59
N THR A 152 -5.59 14.25 4.53
CA THR A 152 -4.55 15.30 4.62
C THR A 152 -3.17 14.71 4.90
N TYR A 153 -3.06 13.58 5.61
CA TYR A 153 -1.77 12.92 5.85
C TYR A 153 -1.15 12.46 4.53
N CYS A 154 -1.91 11.77 3.69
CA CYS A 154 -1.49 11.33 2.36
C CYS A 154 -1.07 12.52 1.47
N ALA A 155 -1.88 13.59 1.47
CA ALA A 155 -1.60 14.79 0.68
C ALA A 155 -0.27 15.45 1.09
N VAL A 156 -0.07 15.65 2.40
CA VAL A 156 1.15 16.28 2.93
C VAL A 156 2.36 15.40 2.70
N GLN A 157 2.26 14.08 2.91
CA GLN A 157 3.35 13.16 2.61
C GLN A 157 3.74 13.25 1.13
N GLY A 158 2.78 13.20 0.21
CA GLY A 158 3.06 13.32 -1.23
C GLY A 158 3.75 14.63 -1.61
N ILE A 159 3.33 15.75 -1.01
CA ILE A 159 3.97 17.06 -1.22
C ILE A 159 5.41 17.06 -0.71
N VAL A 160 5.64 16.60 0.52
CA VAL A 160 6.99 16.56 1.12
C VAL A 160 7.93 15.68 0.32
N THR A 161 7.43 14.57 -0.23
CA THR A 161 8.21 13.64 -1.04
C THR A 161 8.50 14.16 -2.45
N ILE A 162 7.48 14.59 -3.20
CA ILE A 162 7.59 14.80 -4.66
C ILE A 162 8.19 16.18 -5.01
N LEU A 163 7.74 17.23 -4.33
CA LEU A 163 8.07 18.62 -4.68
C LEU A 163 9.59 18.92 -4.65
N PRO A 164 10.36 18.45 -3.65
CA PRO A 164 11.81 18.65 -3.61
C PRO A 164 12.56 17.98 -4.77
N TYR A 165 12.15 16.78 -5.18
CA TYR A 165 12.75 16.10 -6.34
C TYR A 165 12.46 16.83 -7.64
N SER A 166 11.21 17.28 -7.83
CA SER A 166 10.84 18.05 -9.01
C SER A 166 11.66 19.35 -9.09
N TYR A 167 11.86 20.02 -7.95
CA TYR A 167 12.68 21.22 -7.88
C TYR A 167 14.16 20.94 -8.20
N PHE A 168 14.71 19.84 -7.70
CA PHE A 168 16.08 19.42 -8.03
C PHE A 168 16.24 19.20 -9.54
N LEU A 169 15.36 18.39 -10.14
CA LEU A 169 15.41 18.06 -11.57
C LEU A 169 15.25 19.28 -12.48
N LEU A 170 14.48 20.29 -12.07
CA LEU A 170 14.29 21.52 -12.86
C LEU A 170 15.47 22.49 -12.78
N ASN A 171 16.34 22.36 -11.77
CA ASN A 171 17.45 23.28 -11.54
C ASN A 171 18.84 22.67 -11.86
N THR A 172 18.87 21.43 -12.33
CA THR A 172 20.06 20.73 -12.87
C THR A 172 19.98 20.62 -14.38
#